data_AF-A0A6J4MBW2-F1
#
_entry.id   AF-A0A6J4MBW2-F1
#
_cell.length_a   1.000
_cell.length_b   1.000
_cell.length_c   1.000
_cell.angle_alpha   90.00
_cell.angle_beta   90.00
_cell.angle_gamma   90.00
#
_symmetry.space_group_name_H-M   'P 1'
#
loop_
_entity.id
_entity.type
_entity.pdbx_description
1 polymer ?
#
loop_
_entity_poly.entity_id
_entity_poly.type
_entity_poly.pdbx_seq_one_letter_code
_entity_poly.pdbx_strand_id
1 'polypeptide(L)'
;QYATLADSLGASYTGQAYQPLALDKLPPVPLPEKLWGDRWRFASLPAVDLIDTVSDRMIPILDLPEALLPLKLGLASTVPIPGVVIDGGRQAMRLAKWLQQSQPVSLSYIPGAPDGLILEAGLADRWILTTFEDAEVAAAGQAYEQRKQLSQGLHFLLVQPDDSGMTYSGFWLLKPED
;
A
#
# COMPACT_ATOMS: atom_id res chain seq x y z
N GLN A 1 20.36 -61.82 28.96
CA GLN A 1 20.20 -60.52 29.63
C GLN A 1 20.17 -59.44 28.55
N TYR A 2 19.14 -58.59 28.60
CA TYR A 2 18.82 -57.41 27.77
C TYR A 2 18.30 -57.63 26.34
N ALA A 3 16.98 -57.51 26.21
CA ALA A 3 16.24 -57.17 25.00
C ALA A 3 16.06 -55.63 24.93
N THR A 4 16.13 -55.01 23.75
CA THR A 4 15.52 -53.71 23.34
C THR A 4 15.79 -53.55 21.82
N LEU A 5 14.87 -53.88 20.89
CA LEU A 5 13.81 -53.03 20.31
C LEU A 5 14.19 -51.57 20.07
N ALA A 6 14.65 -51.23 18.85
CA ALA A 6 14.29 -50.00 18.12
C ALA A 6 15.14 -49.91 16.84
N ASP A 7 14.63 -50.41 15.72
CA ASP A 7 15.16 -50.05 14.41
C ASP A 7 13.98 -49.84 13.46
N SER A 8 13.29 -48.72 13.67
CA SER A 8 12.23 -48.25 12.80
C SER A 8 11.99 -46.77 13.01
N LEU A 9 12.83 -45.90 12.44
CA LEU A 9 12.41 -44.57 11.99
C LEU A 9 13.28 -44.16 10.79
N GLY A 10 12.83 -44.54 9.60
CA GLY A 10 13.21 -43.85 8.37
C GLY A 10 12.62 -42.44 8.43
N ALA A 11 13.40 -41.49 8.93
CA ALA A 11 13.07 -40.07 8.82
C ALA A 11 13.35 -39.62 7.39
N SER A 12 12.32 -39.63 6.55
CA SER A 12 12.31 -38.95 5.27
C SER A 12 12.44 -37.45 5.50
N TYR A 13 13.67 -36.94 5.49
CA TYR A 13 13.92 -35.50 5.42
C TYR A 13 13.55 -35.01 4.02
N THR A 14 12.29 -34.60 3.84
CA THR A 14 11.89 -33.81 2.67
C THR A 14 12.61 -32.46 2.77
N GLY A 15 13.61 -32.25 1.92
CA GLY A 15 14.35 -30.99 1.78
C GLY A 15 13.50 -29.85 1.21
N GLN A 16 12.39 -29.52 1.86
CA GLN A 16 11.68 -28.28 1.61
C GLN A 16 12.48 -27.16 2.26
N ALA A 17 12.80 -26.14 1.46
CA ALA A 17 13.40 -24.91 1.96
C ALA A 17 12.45 -24.29 3.00
N TYR A 18 12.78 -24.46 4.28
CA TYR A 18 12.12 -23.74 5.36
C TYR A 18 12.40 -22.26 5.13
N GLN A 19 11.38 -21.48 4.76
CA GLN A 19 11.44 -20.03 4.74
C GLN A 19 10.86 -19.51 6.07
N PRO A 20 11.67 -19.36 7.13
CA PRO A 20 11.21 -18.90 8.45
C PRO A 20 10.60 -17.49 8.45
N LEU A 21 10.63 -16.79 7.32
CA LEU A 21 10.15 -15.41 7.14
C LEU A 21 8.88 -15.32 6.29
N ALA A 22 8.37 -16.43 5.75
CA ALA A 22 7.07 -16.45 5.09
C ALA A 22 5.97 -16.40 6.16
N LEU A 23 5.75 -15.22 6.73
CA LEU A 23 4.55 -14.94 7.52
C LEU A 23 3.35 -15.15 6.60
N ASP A 24 2.47 -16.10 6.94
CA ASP A 24 1.20 -16.25 6.27
C ASP A 24 0.43 -14.93 6.39
N LYS A 25 0.39 -14.15 5.31
CA LYS A 25 -0.35 -12.90 5.25
C LYS A 25 -1.81 -13.21 5.52
N LEU A 26 -2.35 -12.67 6.60
CA LEU A 26 -3.75 -12.84 6.96
C LEU A 26 -4.66 -12.38 5.79
N PRO A 27 -5.86 -12.96 5.65
CA PRO A 27 -6.83 -12.46 4.70
C PRO A 27 -7.16 -10.99 5.03
N PRO A 28 -7.29 -10.12 4.02
CA PRO A 28 -7.58 -8.71 4.25
C PRO A 28 -8.97 -8.56 4.87
N VAL A 29 -9.11 -7.62 5.81
CA VAL A 29 -10.39 -7.32 6.46
C VAL A 29 -10.95 -5.97 5.97
N PRO A 30 -12.27 -5.74 5.94
CA PRO A 30 -12.81 -4.44 5.54
C PRO A 30 -12.30 -3.30 6.45
N LEU A 31 -12.00 -2.14 5.85
CA LEU A 31 -11.70 -0.94 6.62
C LEU A 31 -12.93 -0.55 7.48
N PRO A 32 -12.77 -0.22 8.77
CA PRO A 32 -13.88 0.23 9.61
C PRO A 32 -14.63 1.42 9.00
N GLU A 33 -15.96 1.37 8.95
CA GLU A 33 -16.82 2.39 8.30
C GLU A 33 -16.54 3.82 8.79
N LYS A 34 -16.19 3.98 10.07
CA LYS A 34 -15.85 5.28 10.68
C LYS A 34 -14.60 5.95 10.07
N LEU A 35 -13.85 5.23 9.24
CA LEU A 35 -12.62 5.66 8.57
C LEU A 35 -12.81 5.77 7.05
N TRP A 36 -14.00 5.47 6.52
CA TRP A 36 -14.25 5.60 5.09
C TRP A 36 -14.14 7.06 4.68
N GLY A 37 -13.54 7.28 3.51
CA GLY A 37 -13.65 8.56 2.82
C GLY A 37 -14.96 8.66 2.05
N ASP A 38 -15.30 9.88 1.65
CA ASP A 38 -16.46 10.15 0.81
C ASP A 38 -16.21 9.65 -0.62
N ARG A 39 -14.98 9.84 -1.11
CA ARG A 39 -14.55 9.42 -2.45
C ARG A 39 -13.09 8.99 -2.44
N TRP A 40 -12.72 8.24 -3.47
CA TRP A 40 -11.33 7.91 -3.73
C TRP A 40 -11.10 7.85 -5.24
N ARG A 41 -9.84 7.98 -5.66
CA ARG A 41 -9.43 7.86 -7.05
C ARG A 41 -7.97 7.44 -7.18
N PHE A 42 -7.65 6.78 -8.29
CA PHE A 42 -6.27 6.63 -8.73
C PHE A 42 -5.76 7.96 -9.30
N ALA A 43 -4.50 8.27 -9.00
CA ALA A 43 -3.80 9.44 -9.48
C ALA A 43 -2.39 9.06 -9.94
N SER A 44 -1.71 10.00 -10.59
CA SER A 44 -0.33 9.84 -11.01
C SER A 44 0.36 11.20 -11.02
N LEU A 45 1.58 11.25 -10.52
CA LEU A 45 2.42 12.45 -10.52
C LEU A 45 3.75 12.12 -11.19
N PRO A 46 4.30 12.98 -12.05
CA PRO A 46 5.69 12.84 -12.47
C PRO A 46 6.63 12.82 -11.26
N ALA A 47 7.69 12.00 -11.32
CA ALA A 47 8.67 11.89 -10.24
C ALA A 47 9.29 13.24 -9.84
N VAL A 48 9.45 14.15 -10.81
CA VAL A 48 9.96 15.51 -10.57
C VAL A 48 8.99 16.38 -9.77
N ASP A 49 7.68 16.21 -9.95
CA ASP A 49 6.66 17.05 -9.33
C ASP A 49 6.27 16.59 -7.91
N LEU A 50 6.72 15.39 -7.49
CA LEU A 50 6.32 14.76 -6.23
C LEU A 50 6.62 15.65 -5.02
N ILE A 51 7.84 16.20 -4.96
CA ILE A 51 8.30 17.02 -3.84
C ILE A 51 7.61 18.38 -3.83
N ASP A 52 7.52 19.02 -4.98
CA ASP A 52 6.88 20.33 -5.12
C ASP A 52 5.40 20.25 -4.74
N THR A 53 4.73 19.15 -5.12
CA THR A 53 3.33 18.89 -4.77
C THR A 53 3.09 18.88 -3.26
N VAL A 54 4.05 18.42 -2.47
CA VAL A 54 3.89 18.32 -1.00
C VAL A 54 4.55 19.47 -0.23
N SER A 55 5.57 20.11 -0.79
CA SER A 55 6.39 21.12 -0.09
C SER A 55 5.68 22.45 0.08
N ASP A 56 4.85 22.84 -0.89
CA ASP A 56 4.14 24.12 -0.87
C ASP A 56 2.88 24.10 0.02
N ARG A 57 2.61 22.99 0.70
CA ARG A 57 1.36 22.74 1.40
C ARG A 57 1.59 22.45 2.87
N MET A 58 0.68 22.93 3.70
CA MET A 58 0.60 22.50 5.08
C MET A 58 -0.05 21.11 5.13
N ILE A 59 0.77 20.08 5.26
CA ILE A 59 0.33 18.69 5.40
C ILE A 59 0.56 18.26 6.87
N PRO A 60 -0.49 18.11 7.70
CA PRO A 60 -0.34 17.78 9.11
C PRO A 60 0.39 16.46 9.38
N ILE A 61 0.19 15.47 8.50
CA ILE A 61 0.81 14.16 8.59
C ILE A 61 1.55 13.90 7.28
N LEU A 62 2.86 14.10 7.29
CA LEU A 62 3.72 13.87 6.14
C LEU A 62 4.68 12.72 6.47
N ASP A 63 4.59 11.65 5.71
CA ASP A 63 5.54 10.54 5.72
C ASP A 63 6.24 10.47 4.36
N LEU A 64 7.46 11.00 4.33
CA LEU A 64 8.26 11.13 3.12
C LEU A 64 9.70 10.68 3.41
N PRO A 65 9.93 9.36 3.54
CA PRO A 65 11.26 8.85 3.87
C PRO A 65 12.29 9.26 2.81
N GLU A 66 13.42 9.84 3.24
CA GLU A 66 14.44 10.34 2.31
C GLU A 66 14.94 9.23 1.36
N ALA A 67 15.05 7.99 1.87
CA ALA A 67 15.46 6.83 1.10
C ALA A 67 14.52 6.47 -0.05
N LEU A 68 13.24 6.87 0.03
CA LEU A 68 12.23 6.58 -1.00
C LEU A 68 12.08 7.71 -2.01
N LEU A 69 12.80 8.83 -1.86
CA LEU A 69 12.72 9.93 -2.81
C LEU A 69 13.10 9.46 -4.22
N PRO A 70 12.35 9.85 -5.27
CA PRO A 70 12.59 9.36 -6.63
C PRO A 70 14.04 9.52 -7.10
N LEU A 71 14.69 10.63 -6.73
CA LEU A 71 16.09 10.90 -7.04
C LEU A 71 17.05 9.88 -6.41
N LYS A 72 16.79 9.45 -5.17
CA LYS A 72 17.63 8.47 -4.46
C LYS A 72 17.47 7.06 -5.02
N LEU A 73 16.29 6.76 -5.56
CA LEU A 73 16.00 5.50 -6.25
C LEU A 73 16.49 5.48 -7.71
N GLY A 74 17.02 6.60 -8.22
CA GLY A 74 17.48 6.70 -9.61
C GLY A 74 16.35 6.69 -10.63
N LEU A 75 15.12 7.08 -10.23
CA LEU A 75 14.00 7.19 -11.15
C LEU A 75 14.17 8.43 -12.05
N ALA A 76 13.88 8.28 -13.34
CA ALA A 76 13.88 9.42 -14.25
C ALA A 76 12.74 10.40 -13.91
N SER A 77 12.98 11.70 -14.09
CA SER A 77 12.07 12.79 -13.73
C SER A 77 10.64 12.66 -14.29
N THR A 78 10.50 12.04 -15.47
CA THR A 78 9.22 11.85 -16.16
C THR A 78 8.50 10.56 -15.78
N VAL A 79 9.11 9.69 -14.96
CA VAL A 79 8.48 8.43 -14.53
C VAL A 79 7.21 8.78 -13.74
N PRO A 80 6.05 8.24 -14.13
CA PRO A 80 4.82 8.45 -13.38
C PRO A 80 4.86 7.67 -12.07
N ILE A 81 4.80 8.36 -10.96
CA ILE A 81 4.58 7.79 -9.63
C ILE A 81 3.07 7.67 -9.44
N PRO A 82 2.52 6.44 -9.44
CA PRO A 82 1.09 6.25 -9.22
C PRO A 82 0.73 6.50 -7.76
N GLY A 83 -0.53 6.83 -7.50
CA GLY A 83 -1.01 6.99 -6.14
C GLY A 83 -2.51 6.84 -6.01
N VAL A 84 -2.98 6.83 -4.78
CA VAL A 84 -4.40 6.83 -4.42
C VAL A 84 -4.68 8.11 -3.64
N VAL A 85 -5.72 8.82 -4.05
CA VAL A 85 -6.22 10.00 -3.34
C VAL A 85 -7.55 9.64 -2.70
N ILE A 86 -7.69 9.91 -1.41
CA ILE A 86 -8.91 9.72 -0.65
C ILE A 86 -9.43 11.09 -0.21
N ASP A 87 -10.62 11.44 -0.67
CA ASP A 87 -11.37 12.60 -0.21
C ASP A 87 -12.15 12.17 1.03
N GLY A 88 -11.57 12.44 2.20
CA GLY A 88 -12.07 11.98 3.49
C GLY A 88 -13.18 12.83 4.10
N GLY A 89 -13.56 13.94 3.46
CA GLY A 89 -14.57 14.85 3.99
C GLY A 89 -14.27 15.28 5.43
N ARG A 90 -15.27 15.14 6.28
CA ARG A 90 -15.14 15.41 7.73
C ARG A 90 -14.27 14.38 8.47
N GLN A 91 -14.06 13.19 7.88
CA GLN A 91 -13.25 12.13 8.46
C GLN A 91 -11.79 12.15 8.02
N ALA A 92 -11.40 13.04 7.10
CA ALA A 92 -10.06 13.06 6.51
C ALA A 92 -8.94 13.05 7.56
N MET A 93 -9.04 13.90 8.60
CA MET A 93 -8.02 13.88 9.66
C MET A 93 -8.08 12.66 10.57
N ARG A 94 -9.26 12.06 10.78
CA ARG A 94 -9.37 10.83 11.56
C ARG A 94 -8.72 9.66 10.81
N LEU A 95 -9.01 9.54 9.51
CA LEU A 95 -8.39 8.57 8.63
C LEU A 95 -6.86 8.76 8.59
N ALA A 96 -6.39 9.99 8.41
CA ALA A 96 -4.96 10.27 8.35
C ALA A 96 -4.22 9.91 9.65
N LYS A 97 -4.81 10.18 10.83
CA LYS A 97 -4.25 9.76 12.12
C LYS A 97 -4.22 8.24 12.28
N TRP A 98 -5.27 7.56 11.83
CA TRP A 98 -5.32 6.10 11.86
C TRP A 98 -4.26 5.48 10.93
N LEU A 99 -4.08 6.02 9.72
CA LEU A 99 -3.02 5.61 8.80
C LEU A 99 -1.64 5.81 9.44
N GLN A 100 -1.37 6.97 10.03
CA GLN A 100 -0.10 7.21 10.73
C GLN A 100 0.21 6.15 11.80
N GLN A 101 -0.79 5.73 12.56
CA GLN A 101 -0.65 4.69 13.58
C GLN A 101 -0.50 3.28 12.99
N SER A 102 -1.17 3.02 11.87
CA SER A 102 -1.17 1.71 11.21
C SER A 102 0.11 1.46 10.40
N GLN A 103 0.87 2.52 10.07
CA GLN A 103 2.12 2.47 9.32
C GLN A 103 1.93 1.83 7.93
N PRO A 104 1.21 2.51 7.00
CA PRO A 104 0.97 1.99 5.66
C PRO A 104 2.28 1.67 4.96
N VAL A 105 2.34 0.53 4.28
CA VAL A 105 3.51 0.04 3.55
C VAL A 105 3.24 -0.01 2.06
N SER A 106 2.04 -0.46 1.66
CA SER A 106 1.69 -0.59 0.25
C SER A 106 0.19 -0.51 0.01
N LEU A 107 -0.18 0.03 -1.15
CA LEU A 107 -1.51 -0.07 -1.74
C LEU A 107 -1.45 -0.93 -2.99
N SER A 108 -2.32 -1.93 -3.08
CA SER A 108 -2.31 -2.89 -4.19
C SER A 108 -3.72 -3.08 -4.73
N TYR A 109 -3.87 -2.92 -6.04
CA TYR A 109 -5.07 -3.33 -6.77
C TYR A 109 -5.05 -4.84 -6.96
N ILE A 110 -6.15 -5.50 -6.56
CA ILE A 110 -6.36 -6.93 -6.73
C ILE A 110 -7.54 -7.11 -7.68
N PRO A 111 -7.31 -7.70 -8.87
CA PRO A 111 -8.40 -8.01 -9.78
C PRO A 111 -9.30 -9.10 -9.20
N GLY A 112 -10.62 -8.97 -9.36
CA GLY A 112 -11.57 -9.88 -8.74
C GLY A 112 -13.02 -9.67 -9.21
N ALA A 113 -13.95 -10.30 -8.49
CA ALA A 113 -15.39 -10.10 -8.65
C ALA A 113 -16.02 -10.00 -7.25
N PRO A 114 -15.98 -8.83 -6.59
CA PRO A 114 -15.53 -7.52 -7.13
C PRO A 114 -14.01 -7.32 -7.11
N ASP A 115 -13.53 -6.35 -7.89
CA ASP A 115 -12.17 -5.82 -7.79
C ASP A 115 -11.97 -5.11 -6.44
N GLY A 116 -10.71 -5.02 -5.98
CA GLY A 116 -10.42 -4.41 -4.68
C GLY A 116 -9.11 -3.62 -4.64
N LEU A 117 -9.08 -2.60 -3.77
CA LEU A 117 -7.86 -1.92 -3.37
C LEU A 117 -7.51 -2.32 -1.93
N ILE A 118 -6.35 -2.95 -1.75
CA ILE A 118 -5.87 -3.42 -0.45
C ILE A 118 -4.78 -2.48 0.05
N LEU A 119 -4.93 -2.04 1.30
CA LEU A 119 -3.88 -1.41 2.07
C LEU A 119 -3.15 -2.46 2.91
N GLU A 120 -1.85 -2.59 2.73
CA GLU A 120 -0.96 -3.35 3.62
C GLU A 120 -0.26 -2.37 4.55
N ALA A 121 -0.16 -2.72 5.83
CA ALA A 121 0.54 -1.92 6.83
C ALA A 121 1.26 -2.81 7.86
N GLY A 122 2.32 -2.27 8.46
CA GLY A 122 3.17 -3.03 9.38
C GLY A 122 3.69 -4.34 8.77
N LEU A 123 3.69 -5.42 9.56
CA LEU A 123 4.23 -6.72 9.17
C LEU A 123 3.21 -7.65 8.48
N ALA A 124 1.93 -7.53 8.83
CA ALA A 124 0.92 -8.51 8.41
C ALA A 124 -0.49 -7.94 8.25
N ASP A 125 -0.72 -6.68 8.62
CA ASP A 125 -2.07 -6.13 8.62
C ASP A 125 -2.49 -5.73 7.21
N ARG A 126 -3.71 -6.11 6.84
CA ARG A 126 -4.25 -5.90 5.49
C ARG A 126 -5.70 -5.47 5.58
N TRP A 127 -6.03 -4.36 4.92
CA TRP A 127 -7.38 -3.84 4.86
C TRP A 127 -7.87 -3.69 3.43
N ILE A 128 -9.11 -4.09 3.18
CA ILE A 128 -9.84 -3.73 1.97
C ILE A 128 -10.31 -2.29 2.14
N LEU A 129 -9.69 -1.35 1.41
CA LEU A 129 -10.10 0.06 1.45
C LEU A 129 -11.42 0.26 0.71
N THR A 130 -11.58 -0.41 -0.43
CA THR A 130 -12.75 -0.30 -1.28
C THR A 130 -12.81 -1.50 -2.23
N THR A 131 -14.02 -1.83 -2.67
CA THR A 131 -14.29 -2.80 -3.72
C THR A 131 -15.15 -2.14 -4.79
N PHE A 132 -14.96 -2.52 -6.04
CA PHE A 132 -15.68 -1.93 -7.17
C PHE A 132 -15.86 -2.96 -8.28
N GLU A 133 -16.86 -2.74 -9.14
CA GLU A 133 -17.15 -3.58 -10.32
C GLU A 133 -17.12 -2.75 -11.62
N ASP A 134 -16.84 -1.46 -11.51
CA ASP A 134 -16.78 -0.54 -12.64
C ASP A 134 -15.54 -0.84 -13.50
N ALA A 135 -15.77 -1.11 -14.79
CA ALA A 135 -14.72 -1.49 -15.73
C ALA A 135 -13.70 -0.37 -16.00
N GLU A 136 -14.10 0.90 -15.93
CA GLU A 136 -13.19 2.03 -16.07
C GLU A 136 -12.28 2.13 -14.84
N VAL A 137 -12.84 1.91 -13.64
CA VAL A 137 -12.06 1.87 -12.40
C VAL A 137 -11.10 0.67 -12.39
N ALA A 138 -11.52 -0.49 -12.89
CA ALA A 138 -10.65 -1.66 -13.05
C ALA A 138 -9.49 -1.39 -14.03
N ALA A 139 -9.76 -0.76 -15.18
CA ALA A 139 -8.72 -0.34 -16.11
C ALA A 139 -7.73 0.66 -15.48
N ALA A 140 -8.23 1.60 -14.68
CA ALA A 140 -7.39 2.53 -13.93
C ALA A 140 -6.53 1.81 -12.86
N GLY A 141 -7.07 0.79 -12.20
CA GLY A 141 -6.33 -0.08 -11.26
C GLY A 141 -5.22 -0.87 -11.94
N GLN A 142 -5.46 -1.41 -13.12
CA GLN A 142 -4.42 -2.07 -13.92
C GLN A 142 -3.32 -1.10 -14.34
N ALA A 143 -3.69 0.11 -14.79
CA ALA A 143 -2.72 1.16 -15.12
C ALA A 143 -1.92 1.63 -13.89
N TYR A 144 -2.56 1.66 -12.71
CA TYR A 144 -1.91 1.93 -11.43
C TYR A 144 -0.81 0.90 -11.13
N GLU A 145 -1.11 -0.40 -11.22
CA GLU A 145 -0.11 -1.46 -10.98
C GLU A 145 1.02 -1.47 -12.02
N GLN A 146 0.69 -1.21 -13.29
CA GLN A 146 1.72 -1.11 -14.34
C GLN A 146 2.69 0.05 -14.05
N ARG A 147 2.17 1.23 -13.68
CA ARG A 147 3.01 2.37 -13.31
C ARG A 147 3.81 2.09 -12.05
N LYS A 148 3.22 1.36 -11.09
CA LYS A 148 3.90 0.98 -9.85
C LYS A 148 5.10 0.10 -10.13
N GLN A 149 5.02 -0.80 -11.10
CA GLN A 149 6.18 -1.57 -11.56
C GLN A 149 7.25 -0.66 -12.21
N LEU A 150 6.84 0.29 -13.07
CA LEU A 150 7.75 1.23 -13.73
C LEU A 150 8.47 2.17 -12.75
N SER A 151 7.82 2.51 -11.64
CA SER A 151 8.39 3.30 -10.54
C SER A 151 9.10 2.46 -9.48
N GLN A 152 9.46 1.19 -9.79
CA GLN A 152 10.14 0.27 -8.87
C GLN A 152 9.36 0.03 -7.56
N GLY A 153 8.05 0.00 -7.62
CA GLY A 153 7.16 -0.16 -6.46
C GLY A 153 6.82 1.14 -5.75
N LEU A 154 7.47 2.27 -6.10
CA LEU A 154 7.21 3.56 -5.47
C LEU A 154 5.83 4.09 -5.84
N HIS A 155 5.04 4.43 -4.84
CA HIS A 155 3.70 4.99 -5.02
C HIS A 155 3.34 5.89 -3.84
N PHE A 156 2.22 6.61 -3.92
CA PHE A 156 1.79 7.47 -2.81
C PHE A 156 0.34 7.23 -2.38
N LEU A 157 0.06 7.61 -1.14
CA LEU A 157 -1.28 7.78 -0.60
C LEU A 157 -1.45 9.23 -0.18
N LEU A 158 -2.53 9.86 -0.65
CA LEU A 158 -2.94 11.20 -0.26
C LEU A 158 -4.31 11.15 0.39
N VAL A 159 -4.45 11.77 1.56
CA VAL A 159 -5.75 11.99 2.21
C VAL A 159 -5.99 13.49 2.29
N GLN A 160 -7.13 13.93 1.80
CA GLN A 160 -7.53 15.35 1.78
C GLN A 160 -9.01 15.49 2.20
N PRO A 161 -9.44 16.66 2.71
CA PRO A 161 -10.85 16.88 3.04
C PRO A 161 -11.75 16.86 1.80
N ASP A 162 -11.29 17.46 0.71
CA ASP A 162 -12.01 17.61 -0.55
C ASP A 162 -11.04 17.73 -1.73
N ASP A 163 -11.57 17.81 -2.95
CA ASP A 163 -10.79 17.91 -4.19
C ASP A 163 -10.33 19.33 -4.53
N SER A 164 -10.49 20.30 -3.62
CA SER A 164 -10.06 21.70 -3.84
C SER A 164 -8.57 21.83 -4.12
N GLY A 165 -7.78 20.84 -3.70
CA GLY A 165 -6.33 20.89 -3.80
C GLY A 165 -5.78 22.10 -3.05
N MET A 166 -6.39 22.51 -1.93
CA MET A 166 -5.88 23.59 -1.06
C MET A 166 -5.30 23.04 0.24
N THR A 167 -5.90 21.99 0.80
CA THR A 167 -5.50 21.43 2.10
C THR A 167 -5.39 19.92 2.01
N TYR A 168 -4.29 19.38 2.55
CA TYR A 168 -4.09 17.94 2.67
C TYR A 168 -4.10 17.56 4.15
N SER A 169 -4.70 16.43 4.46
CA SER A 169 -4.74 15.87 5.81
C SER A 169 -3.54 14.97 6.08
N GLY A 170 -3.09 14.24 5.07
CA GLY A 170 -1.85 13.50 5.15
C GLY A 170 -1.35 12.99 3.80
N PHE A 171 -0.05 12.74 3.72
CA PHE A 171 0.62 12.19 2.56
C PHE A 171 1.64 11.13 3.00
N TRP A 172 1.67 10.00 2.30
CA TRP A 172 2.62 8.92 2.52
C TRP A 172 3.27 8.53 1.20
N LEU A 173 4.60 8.48 1.18
CA LEU A 173 5.38 7.89 0.11
C LEU A 173 5.73 6.44 0.48
N LEU A 174 5.28 5.51 -0.34
CA LEU A 174 5.23 4.09 -0.05
C LEU A 174 6.02 3.28 -1.06
N LYS A 175 6.69 2.23 -0.61
CA LYS A 175 7.29 1.19 -1.46
C LYS A 175 7.25 -0.11 -0.66
N PRO A 176 6.67 -1.20 -1.19
CA PRO A 176 6.78 -2.50 -0.53
C PRO A 176 8.25 -2.94 -0.46
N GLU A 177 8.62 -3.59 0.65
CA GLU A 177 9.89 -4.32 0.75
C GLU A 177 9.84 -5.53 -0.18
N ASP A 178 10.96 -5.79 -0.87
CA ASP A 178 11.14 -6.90 -1.82
C ASP A 178 11.43 -8.23 -1.09
#